data_AF-A0A926CG60-F1
#
_entry.id   AF-A0A926CG60-F1
#
_cell.length_a   1.000
_cell.length_b   1.000
_cell.length_c   1.000
_cell.angle_alpha   90.00
_cell.angle_beta   90.00
_cell.angle_gamma   90.00
#
_symmetry.space_group_name_H-M   'P 1'
#
loop_
_entity.id
_entity.type
_entity.pdbx_description
1 polymer ?
#
loop_
_entity_poly.entity_id
_entity_poly.type
_entity_poly.pdbx_seq_one_letter_code
_entity_poly.pdbx_strand_id
1 'polypeptide(L)'
;MEAETICAAPELQWKLWIYTNYDCNLRCSYCVAKSSPNAPRRAIGLANARRLVDEAVALGFTDVFFTGGEPFILNEIYDMLAYASARVKTTVLTNAMILRGPRLEKLVAIANDNLIVQVSLDGGCAEHHDAYRGAGAWAKTVEGITLLQERGFRVRLSTTETPANAPHLETICTFHRSLGIPDQDHFIRPLAKRGYSKEGLELGMANLLPELTVNLDGVFWHPLSTDADMQVSKKMFPLASAYDRVKTQLDVMARTGAAPLMTFT
;
A
#
# COMPACT_ATOMS: atom_id res chain seq x y z
N MET A 1 24.46 35.21 21.58
CA MET A 1 23.58 35.30 20.40
C MET A 1 23.87 34.05 19.60
N GLU A 2 23.28 32.94 20.05
CA GLU A 2 23.50 31.63 19.45
C GLU A 2 22.55 31.51 18.27
N ALA A 3 23.13 31.28 17.09
CA ALA A 3 22.37 31.05 15.87
C ALA A 3 21.65 29.70 16.03
N GLU A 4 20.32 29.73 16.03
CA GLU A 4 19.49 28.54 15.92
C GLU A 4 19.84 27.84 14.60
N THR A 5 20.50 26.69 14.71
CA THR A 5 20.67 25.75 13.60
C THR A 5 19.28 25.32 13.16
N ILE A 6 18.79 25.89 12.05
CA ILE A 6 17.59 25.42 11.37
C ILE A 6 17.87 23.97 10.97
N CYS A 7 17.28 23.03 11.71
CA CYS A 7 17.33 21.62 11.39
C CYS A 7 16.64 21.45 10.03
N ALA A 8 17.40 21.16 8.98
CA ALA A 8 16.84 20.90 7.66
C ALA A 8 15.80 19.78 7.79
N ALA A 9 14.60 19.99 7.25
CA ALA A 9 13.57 18.96 7.24
C ALA A 9 14.14 17.68 6.60
N PRO A 10 13.91 16.49 7.20
CA PRO A 10 14.44 15.25 6.64
C PRO A 10 13.99 15.10 5.19
N GLU A 11 14.95 14.77 4.32
CA GLU A 11 14.70 14.59 2.89
C GLU A 11 13.62 13.51 2.69
N LEU A 12 12.61 13.82 1.87
CA LEU A 12 11.49 12.92 1.63
C LEU A 12 11.99 11.61 1.02
N GLN A 13 11.73 10.49 1.68
CA GLN A 13 11.98 9.17 1.12
C GLN A 13 10.89 8.82 0.11
N TRP A 14 11.26 8.82 -1.18
CA TRP A 14 10.32 8.56 -2.27
C TRP A 14 9.92 7.09 -2.35
N LYS A 15 8.60 6.86 -2.32
CA LYS A 15 7.98 5.54 -2.47
C LYS A 15 7.08 5.53 -3.70
N LEU A 16 7.12 4.44 -4.46
CA LEU A 16 6.22 4.22 -5.59
C LEU A 16 5.23 3.11 -5.23
N TRP A 17 3.94 3.41 -5.35
CA TRP A 17 2.86 2.44 -5.23
C TRP A 17 2.31 2.10 -6.61
N ILE A 18 2.09 0.82 -6.85
CA ILE A 18 1.58 0.28 -8.11
C ILE A 18 0.31 -0.51 -7.79
N TYR A 19 -0.83 -0.02 -8.27
CA TYR A 19 -2.08 -0.78 -8.28
C TYR A 19 -2.05 -1.80 -9.40
N THR A 20 -1.96 -3.08 -9.05
CA THR A 20 -1.82 -4.18 -10.01
C THR A 20 -3.14 -4.56 -10.66
N ASN A 21 -4.22 -4.54 -9.89
CA ASN A 21 -5.58 -4.91 -10.29
C ASN A 21 -6.61 -4.30 -9.32
N TYR A 22 -7.89 -4.65 -9.52
CA TYR A 22 -9.02 -4.21 -8.71
C TYR A 22 -9.98 -5.36 -8.35
N ASP A 23 -9.89 -6.52 -9.01
CA ASP A 23 -10.59 -7.73 -8.58
C ASP A 23 -9.97 -8.25 -7.27
N CYS A 24 -10.81 -8.57 -6.30
CA CYS A 24 -10.39 -9.00 -4.97
C CYS A 24 -11.31 -10.11 -4.46
N ASN A 25 -10.79 -11.05 -3.67
CA ASN A 25 -11.60 -12.11 -3.04
C ASN A 25 -12.42 -11.60 -1.84
N LEU A 26 -12.28 -10.32 -1.47
CA LEU A 26 -13.01 -9.67 -0.38
C LEU A 26 -13.83 -8.48 -0.89
N ARG A 27 -14.82 -8.07 -0.09
CA ARG A 27 -15.65 -6.88 -0.34
C ARG A 27 -15.64 -5.97 0.90
N CYS A 28 -14.44 -5.49 1.25
CA CYS A 28 -14.26 -4.73 2.49
C CYS A 28 -15.09 -3.43 2.44
N SER A 29 -15.87 -3.15 3.49
CA SER A 29 -16.79 -2.00 3.52
C SER A 29 -16.10 -0.63 3.54
N TYR A 30 -14.81 -0.57 3.89
CA TYR A 30 -14.02 0.66 3.83
C TYR A 30 -13.10 0.79 2.60
N CYS A 31 -13.08 -0.19 1.69
CA CYS A 31 -12.02 -0.29 0.66
C CYS A 31 -11.88 1.01 -0.16
N VAL A 32 -10.73 1.69 -0.01
CA VAL A 32 -10.43 2.95 -0.70
C VAL A 32 -10.41 2.78 -2.22
N ALA A 33 -9.91 1.64 -2.69
CA ALA A 33 -9.80 1.30 -4.10
C ALA A 33 -11.12 0.82 -4.74
N LYS A 34 -12.17 0.64 -3.93
CA LYS A 34 -13.46 0.06 -4.36
C LYS A 34 -13.30 -1.32 -5.01
N SER A 35 -12.34 -2.12 -4.54
CA SER A 35 -12.08 -3.48 -5.00
C SER A 35 -13.14 -4.46 -4.51
N SER A 36 -13.47 -5.46 -5.33
CA SER A 36 -14.41 -6.53 -4.95
C SER A 36 -14.30 -7.75 -5.88
N PRO A 37 -14.99 -8.87 -5.60
CA PRO A 37 -15.02 -10.02 -6.52
C PRO A 37 -15.63 -9.70 -7.89
N ASN A 38 -16.44 -8.63 -7.96
CA ASN A 38 -17.15 -8.22 -9.16
C ASN A 38 -16.54 -6.96 -9.80
N ALA A 39 -15.48 -6.41 -9.20
CA ALA A 39 -14.79 -5.27 -9.80
C ALA A 39 -14.08 -5.73 -11.08
N PRO A 40 -14.10 -4.92 -12.15
CA PRO A 40 -13.33 -5.24 -13.34
C PRO A 40 -11.85 -5.34 -12.97
N ARG A 41 -11.17 -6.41 -13.41
CA ARG A 41 -9.79 -6.71 -13.03
C ARG A 41 -8.84 -5.52 -13.20
N ARG A 42 -8.91 -4.83 -14.34
CA ARG A 42 -8.08 -3.66 -14.64
C ARG A 42 -6.59 -3.93 -14.35
N ALA A 43 -6.05 -5.02 -14.90
CA ALA A 43 -4.67 -5.43 -14.67
C ALA A 43 -3.69 -4.44 -15.31
N ILE A 44 -2.67 -4.00 -14.56
CA ILE A 44 -1.67 -3.06 -15.06
C ILE A 44 -0.75 -3.67 -16.12
N GLY A 45 -0.53 -4.99 -16.05
CA GLY A 45 0.31 -5.77 -16.98
C GLY A 45 1.81 -5.68 -16.67
N LEU A 46 2.53 -6.77 -16.95
CA LEU A 46 3.95 -6.90 -16.61
C LEU A 46 4.83 -5.83 -17.27
N ALA A 47 4.57 -5.49 -18.54
CA ALA A 47 5.36 -4.50 -19.27
C ALA A 47 5.33 -3.11 -18.60
N ASN A 48 4.14 -2.68 -18.15
CA ASN A 48 3.99 -1.40 -17.44
C ASN A 48 4.65 -1.46 -16.06
N ALA A 49 4.48 -2.55 -15.32
CA ALA A 49 5.13 -2.73 -14.02
C ALA A 49 6.66 -2.66 -14.12
N ARG A 50 7.27 -3.33 -15.12
CA ARG A 50 8.72 -3.27 -15.36
C ARG A 50 9.19 -1.85 -15.65
N ARG A 51 8.51 -1.16 -16.56
CA ARG A 51 8.85 0.22 -16.92
C ARG A 51 8.72 1.18 -15.73
N LEU A 52 7.68 1.03 -14.91
CA LEU A 52 7.50 1.83 -13.70
C LEU A 52 8.62 1.61 -12.69
N VAL A 53 9.04 0.36 -12.49
CA VAL A 53 10.18 0.03 -11.62
C VAL A 53 11.46 0.66 -12.15
N ASP A 54 11.75 0.53 -13.45
CA ASP A 54 12.97 1.09 -14.04
C ASP A 54 13.01 2.61 -13.94
N GLU A 55 11.90 3.29 -14.24
CA GLU A 55 11.80 4.76 -14.09
C GLU A 55 11.88 5.20 -12.63
N ALA A 56 11.29 4.47 -11.69
CA ALA A 56 11.40 4.76 -10.25
C ALA A 56 12.84 4.61 -9.73
N VAL A 57 13.53 3.54 -10.10
CA VAL A 57 14.94 3.32 -9.74
C VAL A 57 15.82 4.43 -10.31
N ALA A 58 15.60 4.82 -11.57
CA ALA A 58 16.33 5.92 -12.20
C ALA A 58 16.09 7.29 -11.52
N LEU A 59 14.91 7.49 -10.92
CA LEU A 59 14.55 8.69 -10.15
C LEU A 59 14.99 8.63 -8.68
N GLY A 60 15.62 7.54 -8.24
CA GLY A 60 16.13 7.40 -6.87
C GLY A 60 15.10 6.95 -5.83
N PHE A 61 13.99 6.34 -6.25
CA PHE A 61 13.03 5.74 -5.33
C PHE A 61 13.65 4.54 -4.60
N THR A 62 13.46 4.45 -3.29
CA THR A 62 14.08 3.39 -2.47
C THR A 62 13.15 2.21 -2.22
N ASP A 63 11.84 2.41 -2.35
CA ASP A 63 10.83 1.40 -2.09
C ASP A 63 9.72 1.40 -3.16
N VAL A 64 9.35 0.20 -3.61
CA VAL A 64 8.20 -0.04 -4.48
C VAL A 64 7.18 -0.91 -3.76
N PHE A 65 5.92 -0.51 -3.82
CA PHE A 65 4.80 -1.20 -3.20
C PHE A 65 3.84 -1.69 -4.27
N PHE A 66 3.54 -2.99 -4.28
CA PHE A 66 2.49 -3.58 -5.10
C PHE A 66 1.24 -3.75 -4.24
N THR A 67 0.12 -3.21 -4.72
CA THR A 67 -1.19 -3.25 -4.04
C THR A 67 -2.30 -3.36 -5.08
N GLY A 68 -3.55 -3.31 -4.64
CA GLY A 68 -4.69 -3.21 -5.53
C GLY A 68 -5.27 -4.57 -5.89
N GLY A 69 -6.60 -4.61 -5.89
CA GLY A 69 -7.35 -5.84 -5.79
C GLY A 69 -6.79 -6.71 -4.67
N GLU A 70 -6.79 -8.01 -4.91
CA GLU A 70 -5.82 -8.91 -4.29
C GLU A 70 -4.75 -9.25 -5.34
N PRO A 71 -3.47 -8.85 -5.16
CA PRO A 71 -2.43 -9.06 -6.17
C PRO A 71 -2.25 -10.54 -6.55
N PHE A 72 -2.39 -11.46 -5.58
CA PHE A 72 -2.22 -12.91 -5.82
C PHE A 72 -3.37 -13.59 -6.58
N ILE A 73 -4.38 -12.82 -7.01
CA ILE A 73 -5.33 -13.26 -8.04
C ILE A 73 -4.70 -13.23 -9.44
N LEU A 74 -3.76 -12.30 -9.68
CA LEU A 74 -3.03 -12.23 -10.95
C LEU A 74 -1.95 -13.31 -11.01
N ASN A 75 -1.86 -14.02 -12.13
CA ASN A 75 -0.74 -14.95 -12.34
C ASN A 75 0.58 -14.22 -12.62
N GLU A 76 0.54 -13.03 -13.24
CA GLU A 76 1.75 -12.27 -13.58
C GLU A 76 2.39 -11.55 -12.37
N ILE A 77 1.72 -11.52 -11.20
CA ILE A 77 2.25 -10.84 -10.01
C ILE A 77 3.63 -11.36 -9.61
N TYR A 78 3.88 -12.67 -9.76
CA TYR A 78 5.16 -13.26 -9.39
C TYR A 78 6.30 -12.71 -10.26
N ASP A 79 6.07 -12.53 -11.56
CA ASP A 79 7.06 -11.93 -12.47
C ASP A 79 7.28 -10.44 -12.17
N MET A 80 6.23 -9.72 -11.77
CA MET A 80 6.33 -8.31 -11.35
C MET A 80 7.18 -8.18 -10.08
N LEU A 81 6.90 -9.00 -9.07
CA LEU A 81 7.61 -9.00 -7.79
C LEU A 81 9.06 -9.45 -7.96
N ALA A 82 9.31 -10.51 -8.73
CA ALA A 82 10.67 -10.98 -9.02
C ALA A 82 11.49 -9.90 -9.74
N TYR A 83 10.88 -9.20 -10.71
CA TYR A 83 11.54 -8.12 -11.44
C TYR A 83 11.89 -6.94 -10.53
N ALA A 84 10.94 -6.50 -9.70
CA ALA A 84 11.10 -5.34 -8.83
C ALA A 84 12.10 -5.62 -7.69
N SER A 85 11.95 -6.74 -6.98
CA SER A 85 12.79 -7.08 -5.83
C SER A 85 14.26 -7.34 -6.20
N ALA A 86 14.54 -7.73 -7.45
CA ALA A 86 15.91 -7.79 -7.97
C ALA A 86 16.58 -6.41 -8.14
N ARG A 87 15.84 -5.30 -8.05
CA ARG A 87 16.32 -3.93 -8.32
C ARG A 87 16.15 -2.97 -7.16
N VAL A 88 15.07 -3.12 -6.40
CA VAL A 88 14.66 -2.18 -5.34
C VAL A 88 13.86 -2.91 -4.28
N LYS A 89 13.93 -2.42 -3.04
CA LYS A 89 13.14 -2.98 -1.94
C LYS A 89 11.66 -2.95 -2.31
N THR A 90 11.03 -4.12 -2.27
CA THR A 90 9.71 -4.35 -2.83
C THR A 90 8.79 -4.92 -1.77
N THR A 91 7.66 -4.28 -1.54
CA THR A 91 6.63 -4.78 -0.61
C THR A 91 5.36 -5.11 -1.39
N VAL A 92 4.79 -6.30 -1.18
CA VAL A 92 3.47 -6.66 -1.69
C VAL A 92 2.44 -6.63 -0.57
N LEU A 93 1.34 -5.92 -0.78
CA LEU A 93 0.21 -5.90 0.15
C LEU A 93 -0.81 -6.96 -0.24
N THR A 94 -1.24 -7.76 0.73
CA THR A 94 -2.18 -8.86 0.50
C THR A 94 -3.11 -9.07 1.70
N ASN A 95 -4.28 -9.65 1.47
CA ASN A 95 -5.10 -10.22 2.55
C ASN A 95 -4.62 -11.61 3.01
N ALA A 96 -3.63 -12.21 2.34
CA ALA A 96 -3.05 -13.52 2.60
C ALA A 96 -4.00 -14.73 2.55
N MET A 97 -5.31 -14.53 2.43
CA MET A 97 -6.30 -15.60 2.54
C MET A 97 -6.14 -16.69 1.48
N ILE A 98 -5.58 -16.38 0.32
CA ILE A 98 -5.40 -17.31 -0.81
C ILE A 98 -3.95 -17.80 -0.98
N LEU A 99 -3.02 -17.38 -0.12
CA LEU A 99 -1.60 -17.75 -0.19
C LEU A 99 -1.37 -19.17 0.35
N ARG A 100 -1.78 -20.16 -0.43
CA ARG A 100 -1.66 -21.59 -0.13
C ARG A 100 -1.52 -22.42 -1.40
N GLY A 101 -0.95 -23.62 -1.25
CA GLY A 101 -0.68 -24.52 -2.36
C GLY A 101 0.11 -23.82 -3.49
N PRO A 102 -0.32 -23.93 -4.76
CA PRO A 102 0.44 -23.38 -5.90
C PRO A 102 0.74 -21.88 -5.82
N ARG A 103 -0.08 -21.07 -5.13
CA ARG A 103 0.19 -19.63 -4.99
C ARG A 103 1.36 -19.37 -4.04
N LEU A 104 1.39 -20.09 -2.92
CA LEU A 104 2.49 -19.99 -1.97
C LEU A 104 3.79 -20.51 -2.59
N GLU A 105 3.76 -21.65 -3.28
CA GLU A 105 4.97 -22.19 -3.93
C GLU A 105 5.56 -21.23 -4.98
N LYS A 106 4.71 -20.56 -5.76
CA LYS A 106 5.17 -19.54 -6.71
C LYS A 106 5.78 -18.32 -6.02
N LEU A 107 5.23 -17.90 -4.87
CA LEU A 107 5.81 -16.81 -4.08
C LEU A 107 7.15 -17.21 -3.47
N VAL A 108 7.26 -18.43 -2.93
CA VAL A 108 8.51 -18.99 -2.40
C VAL A 108 9.60 -19.04 -3.49
N ALA A 109 9.23 -19.44 -4.72
CA ALA A 109 10.17 -19.57 -5.84
C ALA A 109 10.86 -18.25 -6.25
N ILE A 110 10.29 -17.10 -5.88
CA ILE A 110 10.84 -15.77 -6.19
C ILE A 110 11.36 -15.02 -4.95
N ALA A 111 11.33 -15.67 -3.78
CA ALA A 111 11.72 -15.05 -2.52
C ALA A 111 13.18 -14.58 -2.54
N ASN A 112 13.41 -13.38 -2.02
CA ASN A 112 14.74 -12.82 -1.79
C ASN A 112 14.65 -11.74 -0.71
N ASP A 113 15.79 -11.26 -0.22
CA ASP A 113 15.87 -10.33 0.92
C ASP A 113 15.18 -8.97 0.70
N ASN A 114 14.98 -8.58 -0.57
CA ASN A 114 14.31 -7.33 -0.92
C ASN A 114 12.79 -7.48 -1.01
N LEU A 115 12.24 -8.70 -1.01
CA LEU A 115 10.80 -8.96 -1.13
C LEU A 115 10.15 -9.11 0.25
N ILE A 116 9.22 -8.22 0.55
CA ILE A 116 8.51 -8.16 1.83
C ILE A 116 7.03 -8.38 1.59
N VAL A 117 6.40 -9.21 2.44
CA VAL A 117 4.95 -9.43 2.41
C VAL A 117 4.30 -8.66 3.55
N GLN A 118 3.41 -7.72 3.21
CA GLN A 118 2.65 -6.94 4.17
C GLN A 118 1.19 -7.39 4.18
N VAL A 119 0.78 -8.05 5.26
CA VAL A 119 -0.54 -8.63 5.42
C VAL A 119 -1.49 -7.64 6.09
N SER A 120 -2.65 -7.49 5.46
CA SER A 120 -3.78 -6.74 5.99
C SER A 120 -4.45 -7.48 7.15
N LEU A 121 -4.33 -6.97 8.38
CA LEU A 121 -4.95 -7.56 9.59
C LEU A 121 -5.57 -6.47 10.47
N ASP A 122 -6.90 -6.43 10.57
CA ASP A 122 -7.59 -5.37 11.31
C ASP A 122 -8.09 -5.78 12.71
N GLY A 123 -7.65 -6.91 13.25
CA GLY A 123 -8.14 -7.41 14.53
C GLY A 123 -7.30 -8.56 15.08
N GLY A 124 -7.17 -8.62 16.41
CA GLY A 124 -6.56 -9.75 17.13
C GLY A 124 -7.50 -10.95 17.27
N CYS A 125 -8.77 -10.79 16.87
CA CYS A 125 -9.78 -11.83 16.82
C CYS A 125 -10.72 -11.61 15.62
N ALA A 126 -11.54 -12.61 15.32
CA ALA A 126 -12.49 -12.58 14.21
C ALA A 126 -13.52 -11.45 14.34
N GLU A 127 -14.02 -11.18 15.55
CA GLU A 127 -15.05 -10.15 15.78
C GLU A 127 -14.63 -8.77 15.23
N HIS A 128 -13.42 -8.32 15.54
CA HIS A 128 -12.94 -7.00 15.11
C HIS A 128 -12.49 -6.99 13.63
N HIS A 129 -11.87 -8.06 13.15
CA HIS A 129 -11.34 -8.13 11.78
C HIS A 129 -12.45 -8.36 10.75
N ASP A 130 -13.36 -9.30 11.02
CA ASP A 130 -14.39 -9.71 10.08
C ASP A 130 -15.49 -8.65 9.93
N ALA A 131 -15.66 -7.76 10.92
CA ALA A 131 -16.65 -6.68 10.90
C ALA A 131 -16.62 -5.84 9.61
N TYR A 132 -15.42 -5.59 9.07
CA TYR A 132 -15.25 -4.82 7.84
C TYR A 132 -14.78 -5.66 6.65
N ARG A 133 -14.19 -6.85 6.88
CA ARG A 133 -13.60 -7.68 5.83
C ARG A 133 -14.46 -8.88 5.41
N GLY A 134 -15.48 -9.21 6.18
CA GLY A 134 -16.39 -10.33 5.96
C GLY A 134 -16.08 -11.55 6.81
N ALA A 135 -17.11 -12.34 7.10
CA ALA A 135 -17.02 -13.50 7.99
C ALA A 135 -15.99 -14.55 7.53
N GLY A 136 -15.19 -15.03 8.47
CA GLY A 136 -14.13 -16.01 8.26
C GLY A 136 -12.86 -15.44 7.60
N ALA A 137 -12.76 -14.11 7.43
CA ALA A 137 -11.57 -13.48 6.87
C ALA A 137 -10.38 -13.59 7.83
N TRP A 138 -10.60 -13.39 9.12
CA TRP A 138 -9.55 -13.45 10.15
C TRP A 138 -8.87 -14.81 10.18
N ALA A 139 -9.63 -15.89 10.28
CA ALA A 139 -9.07 -17.24 10.37
C ALA A 139 -8.20 -17.58 9.14
N LYS A 140 -8.67 -17.25 7.94
CA LYS A 140 -7.93 -17.47 6.69
C LYS A 140 -6.70 -16.57 6.56
N THR A 141 -6.79 -15.34 7.05
CA THR A 141 -5.66 -14.39 7.05
C THR A 141 -4.57 -14.87 7.99
N VAL A 142 -4.93 -15.29 9.21
CA VAL A 142 -3.99 -15.83 10.21
C VAL A 142 -3.34 -17.11 9.72
N GLU A 143 -4.10 -18.04 9.12
CA GLU A 143 -3.53 -19.22 8.46
C GLU A 143 -2.51 -18.84 7.37
N GLY A 144 -2.83 -17.85 6.53
CA GLY A 144 -1.91 -17.34 5.52
C GLY A 144 -0.63 -16.72 6.10
N ILE A 145 -0.73 -16.02 7.24
CA ILE A 145 0.44 -15.47 7.97
C ILE A 145 1.32 -16.62 8.46
N THR A 146 0.74 -17.63 9.12
CA THR A 146 1.48 -18.79 9.61
C THR A 146 2.21 -19.50 8.47
N LEU A 147 1.52 -19.77 7.36
CA LEU A 147 2.11 -20.42 6.18
C LEU A 147 3.27 -19.61 5.58
N LEU A 148 3.19 -18.27 5.58
CA LEU A 148 4.29 -17.41 5.14
C LEU A 148 5.49 -17.52 6.08
N GLN A 149 5.27 -17.48 7.39
CA GLN A 149 6.34 -17.59 8.40
C GLN A 149 7.01 -18.96 8.37
N GLU A 150 6.25 -20.04 8.20
CA GLU A 150 6.78 -21.41 8.04
C GLU A 150 7.71 -21.55 6.82
N ARG A 151 7.53 -20.70 5.80
CA ARG A 151 8.40 -20.63 4.62
C ARG A 151 9.51 -19.59 4.73
N GLY A 152 9.70 -18.99 5.91
CA GLY A 152 10.79 -18.06 6.20
C GLY A 152 10.55 -16.62 5.73
N PHE A 153 9.34 -16.26 5.31
CA PHE A 153 9.04 -14.87 4.97
C PHE A 153 9.01 -13.99 6.21
N ARG A 154 9.65 -12.81 6.13
CA ARG A 154 9.40 -11.71 7.06
C ARG A 154 8.03 -11.09 6.73
N VAL A 155 7.08 -11.28 7.64
CA VAL A 155 5.72 -10.73 7.51
C VAL A 155 5.62 -9.41 8.24
N ARG A 156 5.14 -8.38 7.54
CA ARG A 156 4.66 -7.13 8.13
C ARG A 156 3.14 -7.14 8.24
N LEU A 157 2.60 -6.44 9.21
CA LEU A 157 1.17 -6.26 9.36
C LEU A 157 0.76 -4.82 9.07
N SER A 158 -0.42 -4.68 8.50
CA SER A 158 -1.04 -3.38 8.31
C SER A 158 -2.50 -3.41 8.73
N THR A 159 -2.84 -2.57 9.70
CA THR A 159 -4.18 -2.43 10.28
C THR A 159 -4.80 -1.13 9.82
N THR A 160 -6.00 -1.19 9.26
CA THR A 160 -6.88 -0.02 9.23
C THR A 160 -7.57 0.07 10.60
N GLU A 161 -7.35 1.14 11.33
CA GLU A 161 -8.10 1.44 12.55
C GLU A 161 -9.55 1.77 12.18
N THR A 162 -10.51 1.01 12.69
CA THR A 162 -11.95 1.13 12.44
C THR A 162 -12.71 1.25 13.76
N PRO A 163 -13.96 1.74 13.75
CA PRO A 163 -14.82 1.72 14.94
C PRO A 163 -14.89 0.36 15.67
N ALA A 164 -14.78 -0.75 14.94
CA ALA A 164 -14.84 -2.10 15.53
C ALA A 164 -13.54 -2.51 16.25
N ASN A 165 -12.40 -1.87 15.96
CA ASN A 165 -11.11 -2.28 16.52
C ASN A 165 -10.38 -1.18 17.31
N ALA A 166 -10.76 0.08 17.16
CA ALA A 166 -10.11 1.21 17.84
C ALA A 166 -10.13 1.06 19.38
N PRO A 167 -11.22 0.59 20.03
CA PRO A 167 -11.21 0.33 21.47
C PRO A 167 -10.35 -0.88 21.88
N HIS A 168 -9.84 -1.64 20.91
CA HIS A 168 -9.21 -2.95 21.09
C HIS A 168 -7.85 -3.05 20.37
N LEU A 169 -7.18 -1.92 20.10
CA LEU A 169 -5.88 -1.92 19.42
C LEU A 169 -4.83 -2.72 20.19
N GLU A 170 -4.83 -2.68 21.52
CA GLU A 170 -3.89 -3.48 22.32
C GLU A 170 -4.08 -4.99 22.13
N THR A 171 -5.31 -5.44 21.84
CA THR A 171 -5.59 -6.85 21.51
C THR A 171 -4.92 -7.22 20.19
N ILE A 172 -4.87 -6.31 19.21
CA ILE A 172 -4.11 -6.51 17.96
C ILE A 172 -2.62 -6.55 18.25
N CYS A 173 -2.13 -5.62 19.08
CA CYS A 173 -0.73 -5.53 19.49
C CYS A 173 -0.25 -6.84 20.16
N THR A 174 -1.01 -7.31 21.15
CA THR A 174 -0.75 -8.58 21.84
C THR A 174 -0.77 -9.76 20.88
N PHE A 175 -1.73 -9.78 19.94
CA PHE A 175 -1.86 -10.87 18.98
C PHE A 175 -0.70 -10.93 17.98
N HIS A 176 -0.27 -9.81 17.39
CA HIS A 176 0.86 -9.89 16.44
C HIS A 176 2.17 -10.26 17.14
N ARG A 177 2.37 -9.82 18.39
CA ARG A 177 3.53 -10.23 19.20
C ARG A 177 3.50 -11.73 19.50
N SER A 178 2.32 -12.32 19.74
CA SER A 178 2.20 -13.77 19.94
C SER A 178 2.49 -14.58 18.67
N LEU A 179 2.35 -13.97 17.48
CA LEU A 179 2.82 -14.51 16.20
C LEU A 179 4.32 -14.29 15.96
N GLY A 180 5.05 -13.67 16.90
CA GLY A 180 6.47 -13.34 16.74
C GLY A 180 6.75 -12.18 15.78
N ILE A 181 5.74 -11.37 15.43
CA ILE A 181 5.90 -10.19 14.58
C ILE A 181 6.22 -8.99 15.50
N PRO A 182 7.37 -8.31 15.33
CA PRO A 182 7.76 -7.20 16.20
C PRO A 182 6.96 -5.93 15.89
N ASP A 183 6.81 -5.05 16.89
CA ASP A 183 6.05 -3.79 16.79
C ASP A 183 6.48 -2.92 15.59
N GLN A 184 7.77 -2.89 15.26
CA GLN A 184 8.33 -2.16 14.11
C GLN A 184 7.85 -2.66 12.73
N ASP A 185 7.28 -3.87 12.67
CA ASP A 185 6.72 -4.46 11.46
C ASP A 185 5.18 -4.40 11.46
N HIS A 186 4.55 -3.70 12.41
CA HIS A 186 3.12 -3.45 12.45
C HIS A 186 2.79 -1.97 12.22
N PHE A 187 2.06 -1.70 11.13
CA PHE A 187 1.65 -0.35 10.74
C PHE A 187 0.15 -0.16 10.96
N ILE A 188 -0.23 0.78 11.82
CA ILE A 188 -1.62 1.18 12.03
C ILE A 188 -1.87 2.47 11.26
N ARG A 189 -2.92 2.49 10.44
CA ARG A 189 -3.37 3.66 9.68
C ARG A 189 -4.81 4.01 10.06
N PRO A 190 -5.19 5.30 10.05
CA PRO A 190 -6.56 5.69 10.30
C PRO A 190 -7.49 5.20 9.17
N LEU A 191 -8.77 5.00 9.51
CA LEU A 191 -9.82 4.86 8.51
C LEU A 191 -9.90 6.11 7.65
N ALA A 192 -9.88 5.93 6.33
CA ALA A 192 -10.05 7.01 5.37
C ALA A 192 -11.54 7.18 5.02
N LYS A 193 -12.03 8.43 4.99
CA LYS A 193 -13.34 8.76 4.40
C LYS A 193 -13.24 8.85 2.87
N ARG A 194 -12.93 7.70 2.27
CA ARG A 194 -12.73 7.51 0.83
C ARG A 194 -13.23 6.12 0.42
N GLY A 195 -13.37 5.91 -0.89
CA GLY A 195 -13.81 4.60 -1.40
C GLY A 195 -15.25 4.27 -0.99
N TYR A 196 -15.41 3.11 -0.35
CA TYR A 196 -16.69 2.68 0.21
C TYR A 196 -16.98 3.26 1.60
N SER A 197 -15.98 3.75 2.33
CA SER A 197 -16.20 4.34 3.65
C SER A 197 -16.87 5.72 3.56
N LYS A 198 -17.83 5.97 4.45
CA LYS A 198 -18.48 7.29 4.65
C LYS A 198 -18.03 7.99 5.93
N GLU A 199 -17.17 7.33 6.69
CA GLU A 199 -16.62 7.76 7.97
C GLU A 199 -15.09 7.70 7.95
N GLY A 200 -14.43 8.25 8.97
CA GLY A 200 -12.98 8.32 9.07
C GLY A 200 -12.42 9.70 8.72
N LEU A 201 -11.09 9.75 8.59
CA LEU A 201 -10.34 10.97 8.32
C LEU A 201 -10.57 11.43 6.89
N GLU A 202 -10.86 12.73 6.73
CA GLU A 202 -10.84 13.37 5.42
C GLU A 202 -9.40 13.47 4.92
N LEU A 203 -9.11 12.83 3.80
CA LEU A 203 -7.78 12.81 3.20
C LEU A 203 -7.68 13.84 2.08
N GLY A 204 -6.50 14.38 1.88
CA GLY A 204 -6.19 15.25 0.76
C GLY A 204 -4.69 15.49 0.65
N MET A 205 -4.25 16.13 -0.42
CA MET A 205 -2.83 16.45 -0.61
C MET A 205 -2.28 17.38 0.48
N ALA A 206 -3.14 18.10 1.22
CA ALA A 206 -2.75 19.00 2.30
C ALA A 206 -2.39 18.28 3.60
N ASN A 207 -2.84 17.05 3.80
CA ASN A 207 -2.61 16.28 5.03
C ASN A 207 -1.96 14.91 4.78
N LEU A 208 -1.55 14.64 3.54
CA LEU A 208 -0.80 13.45 3.17
C LEU A 208 0.52 13.88 2.55
N LEU A 209 1.63 13.32 3.07
CA LEU A 209 2.88 13.36 2.34
C LEU A 209 2.73 12.56 1.04
N PRO A 210 3.36 12.98 -0.07
CA PRO A 210 3.20 12.28 -1.32
C PRO A 210 3.91 10.93 -1.28
N GLU A 211 3.17 9.90 -1.68
CA GLU A 211 3.68 8.57 -2.00
C GLU A 211 3.12 8.21 -3.37
N LEU A 212 3.88 8.51 -4.43
CA LEU A 212 3.38 8.45 -5.81
C LEU A 212 2.73 7.11 -6.08
N THR A 213 1.49 7.15 -6.56
CA THR A 213 0.69 5.96 -6.78
C THR A 213 0.27 5.89 -8.23
N VAL A 214 0.40 4.72 -8.84
CA VAL A 214 0.16 4.53 -10.27
C VAL A 214 -0.88 3.44 -10.49
N ASN A 215 -1.84 3.72 -11.39
CA ASN A 215 -2.79 2.75 -11.93
C ASN A 215 -3.00 3.02 -13.44
N LEU A 216 -3.96 2.33 -14.07
CA LEU A 216 -4.27 2.51 -15.50
C LEU A 216 -4.75 3.91 -15.90
N ASP A 217 -5.25 4.71 -14.96
CA ASP A 217 -5.75 6.09 -15.18
C ASP A 217 -4.65 7.16 -14.99
N GLY A 218 -3.45 6.77 -14.55
CA GLY A 218 -2.29 7.66 -14.43
C GLY A 218 -1.62 7.61 -13.07
N VAL A 219 -1.16 8.79 -12.60
CA VAL A 219 -0.39 8.96 -11.36
C VAL A 219 -1.18 9.80 -10.37
N PHE A 220 -1.14 9.40 -9.10
CA PHE A 220 -1.86 9.98 -7.98
C PHE A 220 -0.89 10.30 -6.85
N TRP A 221 -1.31 11.21 -5.98
CA TRP A 221 -0.50 11.72 -4.88
C TRP A 221 -0.22 10.68 -3.79
N HIS A 222 -1.15 9.75 -3.54
CA HIS A 222 -1.05 8.82 -2.39
C HIS A 222 -1.89 7.54 -2.60
N PRO A 223 -1.50 6.37 -2.05
CA PRO A 223 -2.20 5.10 -2.28
C PRO A 223 -3.60 5.01 -1.65
N LEU A 224 -3.94 5.93 -0.74
CA LEU A 224 -5.23 5.97 -0.05
C LEU A 224 -6.37 6.57 -0.90
N SER A 225 -6.07 7.11 -2.08
CA SER A 225 -7.08 7.60 -3.00
C SER A 225 -6.56 7.62 -4.43
N THR A 226 -7.34 7.05 -5.34
CA THR A 226 -7.17 7.22 -6.79
C THR A 226 -8.34 8.01 -7.38
N ASP A 227 -8.95 8.89 -6.59
CA ASP A 227 -9.99 9.80 -7.04
C ASP A 227 -9.35 11.06 -7.71
N ALA A 228 -10.16 11.82 -8.47
CA ALA A 228 -9.66 12.92 -9.31
C ALA A 228 -9.02 14.07 -8.52
N ASP A 229 -9.44 14.29 -7.27
CA ASP A 229 -8.86 15.28 -6.35
C ASP A 229 -7.42 14.95 -5.95
N MET A 230 -6.98 13.71 -6.16
CA MET A 230 -5.65 13.23 -5.83
C MET A 230 -4.80 12.94 -7.08
N GLN A 231 -5.32 13.21 -8.28
CA GLN A 231 -4.63 12.91 -9.54
C GLN A 231 -3.53 13.94 -9.82
N VAL A 232 -2.31 13.45 -10.05
CA VAL A 232 -1.12 14.23 -10.40
C VAL A 232 -0.93 14.28 -11.92
N SER A 233 -1.24 13.18 -12.60
CA SER A 233 -1.13 13.05 -14.05
C SER A 233 -2.14 12.04 -14.57
N LYS A 234 -2.77 12.33 -15.71
CA LYS A 234 -3.60 11.37 -16.46
C LYS A 234 -2.79 10.36 -17.28
N LYS A 235 -1.47 10.53 -17.33
CA LYS A 235 -0.55 9.64 -18.03
C LYS A 235 0.33 8.94 -17.01
N MET A 236 0.42 7.62 -17.14
CA MET A 236 1.33 6.76 -16.36
C MET A 236 2.80 7.09 -16.62
N PHE A 237 3.13 7.52 -17.85
CA PHE A 237 4.49 7.73 -18.30
C PHE A 237 4.69 9.07 -19.03
N PRO A 238 5.92 9.62 -18.99
CA PRO A 238 7.02 9.21 -18.10
C PRO A 238 6.70 9.60 -16.64
N LEU A 239 7.07 8.73 -15.69
CA LEU A 239 6.90 8.92 -14.25
C LEU A 239 7.60 10.21 -13.77
N ALA A 240 8.73 10.55 -14.39
CA ALA A 240 9.48 11.78 -14.12
C ALA A 240 8.59 13.04 -14.19
N SER A 241 7.65 13.10 -15.14
CA SER A 241 6.74 14.26 -15.25
C SER A 241 5.83 14.43 -14.04
N ALA A 242 5.36 13.32 -13.44
CA ALA A 242 4.55 13.38 -12.23
C ALA A 242 5.43 13.66 -10.99
N TYR A 243 6.62 13.07 -10.95
CA TYR A 243 7.62 13.33 -9.91
C TYR A 243 7.99 14.81 -9.82
N ASP A 244 8.36 15.45 -10.94
CA ASP A 244 8.74 16.87 -10.98
C ASP A 244 7.60 17.80 -10.57
N ARG A 245 6.36 17.45 -10.96
CA ARG A 245 5.14 18.17 -10.53
C ARG A 245 4.97 18.14 -9.02
N VAL A 246 5.10 16.97 -8.41
CA VAL A 246 4.98 16.83 -6.95
C VAL A 246 6.12 17.56 -6.24
N LYS A 247 7.36 17.43 -6.72
CA LYS A 247 8.51 18.15 -6.15
C LYS A 247 8.31 19.67 -6.19
N THR A 248 7.87 20.20 -7.33
CA THR A 248 7.55 21.62 -7.49
C THR A 248 6.46 22.06 -6.50
N GLN A 249 5.43 21.23 -6.30
CA GLN A 249 4.36 21.53 -5.36
C GLN A 249 4.86 21.54 -3.90
N LEU A 250 5.70 20.57 -3.52
CA LEU A 250 6.31 20.54 -2.19
C LEU A 250 7.18 21.78 -1.93
N ASP A 251 7.95 22.22 -2.92
CA ASP A 251 8.76 23.44 -2.82
C ASP A 251 7.88 24.69 -2.63
N VAL A 252 6.73 24.76 -3.31
CA VAL A 252 5.75 25.85 -3.12
C VAL A 252 5.16 25.81 -1.71
N MET A 253 4.79 24.63 -1.21
CA MET A 253 4.25 24.47 0.14
C MET A 253 5.26 24.87 1.21
N ALA A 254 6.52 24.44 1.06
CA ALA A 254 7.61 24.79 1.97
C ALA A 254 7.88 26.31 2.00
N ARG A 255 7.81 26.99 0.85
CA ARG A 255 8.04 28.44 0.77
C ARG A 255 6.87 29.28 1.28
N THR A 256 5.64 28.86 1.03
CA THR A 256 4.45 29.69 1.30
C THR A 256 3.79 29.39 2.64
N GLY A 257 4.12 28.26 3.28
CA GLY A 257 3.41 27.77 4.46
C GLY A 257 1.94 27.43 4.19
N ALA A 258 1.53 27.48 2.92
CA ALA A 258 0.17 27.27 2.46
C ALA A 258 0.15 26.14 1.43
N ALA A 259 -1.04 25.57 1.24
CA ALA A 259 -1.34 24.55 0.26
C ALA A 259 -2.13 25.16 -0.93
N PRO A 260 -1.55 26.08 -1.74
CA PRO A 260 -2.32 26.67 -2.82
C PRO A 260 -2.71 25.59 -3.85
N LEU A 261 -3.99 25.61 -4.21
CA LEU A 261 -4.71 24.77 -5.20
C LEU A 261 -3.94 23.53 -5.68
N MET A 262 -4.15 22.45 -4.94
CA MET A 262 -3.57 21.10 -5.12
C MET A 262 -4.17 20.32 -6.28
N THR A 263 -4.46 20.99 -7.40
CA THR A 263 -5.03 20.34 -8.58
C THR A 263 -4.02 20.39 -9.71
N PHE A 264 -3.53 19.22 -10.12
CA PHE A 264 -2.71 19.10 -11.31
C PHE A 264 -3.64 19.01 -12.52
N THR A 265 -3.68 20.05 -13.34
CA THR A 265 -4.46 20.09 -14.58
C THR A 265 -3.97 19.07 -15.61
#